data_AF-A0A5C6DMY0-F1
#
_entry.id   AF-A0A5C6DMY0-F1
#
_cell.length_a   1.000
_cell.length_b   1.000
_cell.length_c   1.000
_cell.angle_alpha   90.00
_cell.angle_beta   90.00
_cell.angle_gamma   90.00
#
_symmetry.space_group_name_H-M   'P 1'
#
loop_
_entity.id
_entity.type
_entity.pdbx_description
1 polymer ?
#
loop_
_entity_poly.entity_id
_entity_poly.type
_entity_poly.pdbx_seq_one_letter_code
_entity_poly.pdbx_strand_id
1 'polypeptide(L)'
;MLDYIVTTKPRLRLLVDKEINTLIAGATTQHRAMPHLVELGNPDCPIRLVRIDLGGAPSHVAKKLGDDVRKRQSHSAYSKLIAKSNLMLVVVTATPTKKKLIEAEIVKRTWPKGIRFSVTVVSSLSAYLGAL
;
A
#
# COMPACT_ATOMS: atom_id res chain seq x y z
N MET A 1 2.08 5.08 -16.07
CA MET A 1 1.37 3.85 -16.47
C MET A 1 1.12 3.04 -15.21
N LEU A 2 -0.15 2.74 -14.90
CA LEU A 2 -0.56 2.08 -13.65
C LEU A 2 -0.85 0.62 -14.01
N ASP A 3 0.03 -0.29 -13.62
CA ASP A 3 0.14 -1.61 -14.28
C ASP A 3 -0.91 -2.64 -13.83
N TYR A 4 -1.78 -2.36 -12.85
CA TYR A 4 -2.67 -3.39 -12.31
C TYR A 4 -3.88 -2.89 -11.50
N ILE A 5 -5.05 -3.51 -11.72
CA ILE A 5 -6.27 -3.40 -10.92
C ILE A 5 -6.68 -4.82 -10.48
N VAL A 6 -6.89 -5.04 -9.17
CA VAL A 6 -7.38 -6.33 -8.64
C VAL A 6 -8.90 -6.43 -8.87
N THR A 7 -9.39 -7.53 -9.44
CA THR A 7 -10.84 -7.79 -9.66
C THR A 7 -11.48 -8.68 -8.61
N THR A 8 -10.70 -9.38 -7.78
CA THR A 8 -11.17 -10.26 -6.70
C THR A 8 -10.78 -9.74 -5.31
N LYS A 9 -11.48 -10.17 -4.24
CA LYS A 9 -11.07 -9.88 -2.86
C LYS A 9 -10.11 -10.99 -2.38
N PRO A 10 -8.78 -10.80 -2.43
CA PRO A 10 -7.85 -11.83 -2.00
C PRO A 10 -7.99 -12.06 -0.49
N ARG A 11 -7.77 -13.31 -0.06
CA ARG A 11 -7.63 -13.61 1.37
C ARG A 11 -6.24 -13.19 1.80
N LEU A 12 -6.15 -12.11 2.58
CA LEU A 12 -4.88 -11.56 3.02
C LEU A 12 -4.53 -12.03 4.43
N ARG A 13 -3.25 -12.28 4.66
CA ARG A 13 -2.68 -12.53 5.99
C ARG A 13 -1.66 -11.46 6.32
N LEU A 14 -1.73 -10.95 7.55
CA LEU A 14 -0.72 -10.06 8.11
C LEU A 14 0.57 -10.84 8.38
N LEU A 15 1.70 -10.29 7.93
CA LEU A 15 3.01 -10.83 8.23
C LEU A 15 3.45 -10.38 9.63
N VAL A 16 4.03 -11.31 10.39
CA VAL A 16 4.68 -11.00 11.66
C VAL A 16 6.14 -10.57 11.44
N ASP A 17 6.75 -9.96 12.46
CA ASP A 17 8.12 -9.41 12.36
C ASP A 17 9.16 -10.42 11.86
N LYS A 18 9.08 -11.67 12.33
CA LYS A 18 9.99 -12.74 11.89
C LYS A 18 9.88 -12.98 10.38
N GLU A 19 8.67 -12.96 9.83
CA GLU A 19 8.44 -13.18 8.40
C GLU A 19 8.88 -11.97 7.57
N ILE A 20 8.63 -10.75 8.08
CA ILE A 20 9.12 -9.52 7.44
C ILE A 20 10.65 -9.52 7.41
N ASN A 21 11.32 -9.95 8.48
CA ASN A 21 12.77 -10.08 8.53
C ASN A 21 13.31 -11.07 7.50
N THR A 22 12.63 -12.21 7.31
CA THR A 22 13.02 -13.20 6.30
C THR A 22 12.85 -12.65 4.89
N LEU A 23 11.74 -11.95 4.62
CA LEU A 23 11.45 -11.40 3.29
C LEU A 23 12.28 -10.14 2.96
N ILE A 24 12.57 -9.35 3.99
CA ILE A 24 13.16 -8.01 3.88
C ILE A 24 14.23 -7.86 4.96
N ALA A 25 15.30 -8.65 4.82
CA ALA A 25 16.42 -8.63 5.73
C ALA A 25 17.00 -7.22 5.88
N GLY A 26 17.22 -6.79 7.13
CA GLY A 26 17.76 -5.46 7.45
C GLY A 26 16.73 -4.32 7.48
N ALA A 27 15.45 -4.58 7.22
CA ALA A 27 14.42 -3.54 7.28
C ALA A 27 14.36 -2.90 8.67
N THR A 28 14.66 -1.61 8.80
CA THR A 28 14.51 -0.90 10.09
C THR A 28 13.06 -0.81 10.55
N THR A 29 12.84 -0.47 11.82
CA THR A 29 11.49 -0.21 12.40
C THR A 29 10.68 0.78 11.56
N GLN A 30 11.34 1.79 11.00
CA GLN A 30 10.68 2.79 10.14
C GLN A 30 10.10 2.16 8.87
N HIS A 31 10.76 1.16 8.28
CA HIS A 31 10.24 0.44 7.11
C HIS A 31 9.09 -0.50 7.48
N ARG A 32 9.03 -0.94 8.74
CA ARG A 32 8.03 -1.88 9.27
C ARG A 32 6.79 -1.20 9.88
N ALA A 33 6.79 0.12 9.99
CA ALA A 33 5.69 0.88 10.58
C ALA A 33 4.34 0.78 9.84
N MET A 34 4.33 0.20 8.63
CA MET A 34 3.11 -0.04 7.85
C MET A 34 2.85 -1.55 7.80
N PRO A 35 1.60 -2.01 8.03
CA PRO A 35 1.25 -3.42 7.94
C PRO A 35 1.63 -4.05 6.59
N HIS A 36 2.35 -5.19 6.65
CA HIS A 36 2.69 -6.01 5.48
C HIS A 36 1.74 -7.19 5.38
N LEU A 37 1.09 -7.32 4.24
CA LEU A 37 0.15 -8.40 3.98
C LEU A 37 0.59 -9.19 2.75
N VAL A 38 0.33 -10.49 2.79
CA VAL A 38 0.50 -11.41 1.66
C VAL A 38 -0.82 -12.11 1.37
N GLU A 39 -0.98 -12.58 0.15
CA GLU A 39 -2.13 -13.40 -0.22
C GLU A 39 -1.94 -14.84 0.25
N LEU A 40 -2.97 -15.41 0.87
CA LEU A 40 -2.96 -16.80 1.32
C LEU A 40 -3.01 -17.75 0.12
N GLY A 41 -2.14 -18.76 0.13
CA GLY A 41 -2.10 -19.80 -0.90
C GLY A 41 -1.48 -19.36 -2.23
N ASN A 42 -0.96 -18.13 -2.32
CA ASN A 42 -0.27 -17.67 -3.53
C ASN A 42 1.03 -16.91 -3.16
N PRO A 43 2.19 -17.58 -3.15
CA PRO A 43 3.47 -16.97 -2.78
C PRO A 43 3.99 -15.99 -3.83
N ASP A 44 3.48 -16.05 -5.07
CA ASP A 44 3.89 -15.16 -6.16
C ASP A 44 3.14 -13.82 -6.15
N CYS A 45 2.17 -13.66 -5.23
CA CYS A 45 1.46 -12.41 -5.09
C CYS A 45 2.33 -11.30 -4.47
N PRO A 46 2.10 -10.04 -4.89
CA PRO A 46 2.84 -8.91 -4.36
C PRO A 46 2.64 -8.74 -2.87
N ILE A 47 3.70 -8.33 -2.19
CA ILE A 47 3.61 -7.87 -0.81
C ILE A 47 2.79 -6.57 -0.81
N ARG A 48 1.73 -6.53 0.00
CA ARG A 48 0.83 -5.40 0.13
C ARG A 48 1.16 -4.63 1.38
N LEU A 49 1.47 -3.35 1.24
CA LEU A 49 1.62 -2.45 2.37
C LEU A 49 0.34 -1.64 2.52
N VAL A 50 -0.35 -1.80 3.65
CA VAL A 50 -1.68 -1.21 3.85
C VAL A 50 -1.59 0.11 4.62
N ARG A 51 -2.22 1.15 4.06
CA ARG A 51 -2.44 2.44 4.71
C ARG A 51 -3.94 2.67 4.86
N ILE A 52 -4.37 2.99 6.07
CA ILE A 52 -5.75 3.41 6.35
C ILE A 52 -5.84 4.93 6.17
N ASP A 53 -6.81 5.39 5.39
CA ASP A 53 -7.19 6.78 5.26
C ASP A 53 -8.10 7.19 6.42
N LEU A 54 -7.61 8.07 7.28
CA LEU A 54 -8.30 8.57 8.47
C LEU A 54 -8.92 9.96 8.25
N GLY A 55 -9.49 10.21 7.07
CA GLY A 55 -10.23 11.44 6.76
C GLY A 55 -9.38 12.61 6.23
N GLY A 56 -8.08 12.41 5.99
CA GLY A 56 -7.19 13.46 5.47
C GLY A 56 -7.48 13.84 4.01
N ALA A 57 -7.01 14.99 3.54
CA ALA A 57 -7.15 15.38 2.13
C ALA A 57 -6.55 14.32 1.17
N PRO A 58 -7.15 14.03 0.01
CA PRO A 58 -6.62 13.06 -0.95
C PRO A 58 -5.17 13.33 -1.36
N SER A 59 -4.81 14.60 -1.53
CA SER A 59 -3.45 15.03 -1.85
C SER A 59 -2.45 14.71 -0.73
N HIS A 60 -2.88 14.77 0.53
CA HIS A 60 -2.06 14.38 1.69
C HIS A 60 -1.84 12.87 1.73
N VAL A 61 -2.84 12.06 1.37
CA VAL A 61 -2.68 10.60 1.24
C VAL A 61 -1.63 10.29 0.19
N ALA A 62 -1.75 10.86 -1.01
CA ALA A 62 -0.79 10.64 -2.09
C ALA A 62 0.63 11.12 -1.74
N LYS A 63 0.76 12.25 -1.02
CA LYS A 63 2.06 12.72 -0.50
C LYS A 63 2.69 11.70 0.45
N LYS A 64 1.92 11.20 1.43
CA LYS A 64 2.38 10.19 2.40
C LYS A 64 2.82 8.90 1.71
N LEU A 65 2.06 8.44 0.70
CA LEU A 65 2.49 7.30 -0.12
C LEU A 65 3.83 7.57 -0.80
N GLY A 66 4.05 8.77 -1.35
CA GLY A 66 5.34 9.19 -1.90
C GLY A 66 6.49 9.10 -0.89
N ASP A 67 6.26 9.59 0.32
CA ASP A 67 7.24 9.49 1.42
C ASP A 67 7.52 8.03 1.80
N ASP A 68 6.48 7.20 1.85
CA ASP A 68 6.56 5.78 2.17
C ASP A 68 7.33 4.98 1.10
N VAL A 69 7.15 5.32 -0.19
CA VAL A 69 7.93 4.74 -1.30
C VAL A 69 9.39 5.18 -1.20
N ARG A 70 9.67 6.47 -1.04
CA ARG A 70 11.04 7.00 -1.02
C ARG A 70 11.88 6.37 0.09
N LYS A 71 11.32 6.27 1.30
CA LYS A 71 11.99 5.61 2.44
C LYS A 71 12.33 4.15 2.14
N ARG A 72 11.47 3.44 1.42
CA ARG A 72 11.69 2.02 1.07
C ARG A 72 12.63 1.86 -0.12
N GLN A 73 12.62 2.78 -1.06
CA GLN A 73 13.47 2.71 -2.24
C GLN A 73 14.97 2.77 -1.91
N SER A 74 15.34 3.48 -0.83
CA SER A 74 16.73 3.48 -0.33
C SER A 74 17.17 2.14 0.29
N HIS A 75 16.25 1.20 0.53
CA HIS A 75 16.55 -0.10 1.09
C HIS A 75 16.59 -1.17 -0.02
N SER A 76 17.71 -1.88 -0.13
CA SER A 76 17.99 -2.79 -1.25
C SER A 76 16.92 -3.86 -1.47
N ALA A 77 16.43 -4.50 -0.40
CA ALA A 77 15.38 -5.53 -0.51
C ALA A 77 14.04 -4.98 -1.05
N TYR A 78 13.60 -3.81 -0.59
CA TYR A 78 12.41 -3.16 -1.11
C TYR A 78 12.59 -2.68 -2.53
N SER A 79 13.75 -2.12 -2.86
CA SER A 79 14.09 -1.71 -4.22
C SER A 79 13.98 -2.88 -5.20
N LYS A 80 14.47 -4.08 -4.81
CA LYS A 80 14.29 -5.32 -5.59
C LYS A 80 12.82 -5.71 -5.76
N LEU A 81 12.00 -5.60 -4.71
CA LEU A 81 10.56 -5.87 -4.81
C LEU A 81 9.86 -4.90 -5.77
N ILE A 82 10.20 -3.61 -5.71
CA ILE A 82 9.65 -2.58 -6.60
C ILE A 82 10.04 -2.86 -8.06
N ALA A 83 11.32 -3.12 -8.31
CA ALA A 83 11.82 -3.41 -9.67
C ALA A 83 11.15 -4.66 -10.30
N LYS A 84 10.73 -5.62 -9.48
CA LYS A 84 10.02 -6.84 -9.89
C LYS A 84 8.49 -6.69 -9.92
N SER A 85 7.95 -5.50 -9.69
CA SER A 85 6.51 -5.27 -9.56
C SER A 85 5.83 -6.13 -8.47
N ASN A 86 6.61 -6.51 -7.45
CA ASN A 86 6.21 -7.38 -6.35
C ASN A 86 5.95 -6.63 -5.03
N LEU A 87 5.80 -5.31 -5.11
CA LEU A 87 5.38 -4.45 -4.00
C LEU A 87 4.16 -3.62 -4.41
N MET A 88 3.11 -3.67 -3.60
CA MET A 88 1.88 -2.91 -3.81
C MET A 88 1.56 -2.05 -2.59
N LEU A 89 1.27 -0.79 -2.80
CA LEU A 89 0.69 0.09 -1.80
C LEU A 89 -0.83 0.05 -1.87
N VAL A 90 -1.47 -0.31 -0.76
CA VAL A 90 -2.93 -0.41 -0.67
C VAL A 90 -3.44 0.70 0.25
N VAL A 91 -4.29 1.57 -0.26
CA VAL A 91 -5.02 2.54 0.55
C VAL A 91 -6.42 1.99 0.83
N VAL A 92 -6.80 1.96 2.11
CA VAL A 92 -8.16 1.63 2.54
C VAL A 92 -8.86 2.94 2.91
N THR A 93 -10.00 3.22 2.29
CA THR A 93 -10.82 4.42 2.55
C THR A 93 -12.29 4.07 2.74
N ALA A 94 -13.10 5.00 3.24
CA ALA A 94 -14.48 4.73 3.64
C ALA A 94 -15.49 4.86 2.50
N THR A 95 -15.23 5.70 1.48
CA THR A 95 -16.24 5.99 0.44
C THR A 95 -15.71 5.84 -0.99
N PRO A 96 -16.58 5.48 -1.96
CA PRO A 96 -16.22 5.45 -3.37
C PRO A 96 -15.75 6.80 -3.91
N THR A 97 -16.37 7.90 -3.46
CA THR A 97 -15.96 9.27 -3.82
C THR A 97 -14.54 9.55 -3.38
N LYS A 98 -14.21 9.22 -2.12
CA LYS A 98 -12.87 9.41 -1.59
C LYS A 98 -11.84 8.55 -2.32
N LYS A 99 -12.20 7.30 -2.66
CA LYS A 99 -11.38 6.42 -3.50
C LYS A 99 -10.99 7.09 -4.82
N LYS A 100 -11.98 7.59 -5.59
CA LYS A 100 -11.73 8.23 -6.89
C LYS A 100 -10.80 9.44 -6.77
N LEU A 101 -10.99 10.26 -5.73
CA LEU A 101 -10.13 11.43 -5.48
C LEU A 101 -8.69 11.03 -5.12
N ILE A 102 -8.51 9.99 -4.31
CA ILE A 102 -7.18 9.48 -3.97
C ILE A 102 -6.48 8.91 -5.22
N GLU A 103 -7.19 8.12 -6.03
CA GLU A 103 -6.67 7.57 -7.28
C GLU A 103 -6.23 8.68 -8.24
N ALA A 104 -7.03 9.74 -8.39
CA ALA A 104 -6.68 10.90 -9.19
C ALA A 104 -5.39 11.58 -8.69
N GLU A 105 -5.24 11.77 -7.38
CA GLU A 105 -4.03 12.36 -6.79
C GLU A 105 -2.79 11.45 -6.89
N ILE A 106 -2.98 10.13 -6.91
CA ILE A 106 -1.90 9.17 -7.17
C ILE A 106 -1.42 9.31 -8.61
N VAL A 107 -2.34 9.36 -9.59
CA VAL A 107 -2.00 9.43 -11.03
C VAL A 107 -1.24 10.70 -11.40
N LYS A 108 -1.51 11.82 -10.71
CA LYS A 108 -0.80 13.10 -10.94
C LYS A 108 0.68 13.08 -10.56
N ARG A 109 1.15 12.08 -9.81
CA ARG A 109 2.51 12.01 -9.27
C ARG A 109 3.39 11.08 -10.10
N THR A 110 4.68 11.37 -10.11
CA THR A 110 5.70 10.48 -10.65
C THR A 110 6.08 9.42 -9.61
N TRP A 111 6.17 8.18 -10.05
CA TRP A 111 6.47 7.03 -9.21
C TRP A 111 7.62 6.20 -9.78
N PRO A 112 8.39 5.48 -8.95
CA PRO A 112 9.36 4.51 -9.45
C PRO A 112 8.69 3.45 -10.33
N LYS A 113 9.35 3.04 -11.42
CA LYS A 113 8.84 1.98 -12.29
C LYS A 113 8.65 0.68 -11.49
N GLY A 114 7.50 0.03 -11.69
CA GLY A 114 7.14 -1.24 -11.03
C GLY A 114 6.41 -1.11 -9.69
N ILE A 115 6.31 0.10 -9.09
CA ILE A 115 5.43 0.24 -7.92
C ILE A 115 3.97 0.08 -8.33
N ARG A 116 3.20 -0.67 -7.53
CA ARG A 116 1.76 -0.87 -7.76
C ARG A 116 0.94 -0.16 -6.70
N PHE A 117 -0.24 0.30 -7.08
CA PHE A 117 -1.20 0.93 -6.18
C PHE A 117 -2.55 0.23 -6.25
N SER A 118 -3.26 0.24 -5.13
CA SER A 118 -4.66 -0.14 -5.07
C SER A 118 -5.37 0.75 -4.05
N VAL A 119 -6.58 1.20 -4.39
CA VAL A 119 -7.44 1.92 -3.44
C VAL A 119 -8.73 1.12 -3.26
N THR A 120 -8.99 0.73 -2.02
CA THR A 120 -10.09 -0.16 -1.65
C THR A 120 -11.04 0.58 -0.72
N VAL A 121 -12.34 0.41 -0.98
CA VAL A 121 -13.39 0.94 -0.12
C VAL A 121 -13.77 -0.10 0.92
N VAL A 122 -13.71 0.28 2.19
CA VAL A 122 -14.28 -0.46 3.32
C VAL A 122 -15.27 0.47 3.98
N SER A 123 -16.56 0.31 3.67
CA SER A 123 -17.62 1.23 4.10
C SER A 123 -17.72 1.31 5.63
N SER A 124 -17.49 0.20 6.34
CA SER A 124 -17.48 0.18 7.81
C SER A 124 -16.38 1.04 8.44
N LEU A 125 -15.38 1.50 7.66
CA LEU A 125 -14.39 2.44 8.13
C LEU A 125 -15.02 3.78 8.52
N SER A 126 -16.14 4.19 7.90
CA SER A 126 -16.81 5.46 8.20
C SER A 126 -17.16 5.61 9.68
N ALA A 127 -17.50 4.51 10.36
CA ALA A 127 -17.79 4.50 11.80
C ALA A 127 -16.61 4.96 12.67
N TYR A 128 -15.38 4.87 12.16
CA TYR A 128 -14.16 5.23 12.87
C TYR A 128 -13.59 6.59 12.46
N LEU A 129 -14.17 7.24 11.44
CA LEU A 129 -13.69 8.53 10.93
C LEU A 129 -14.30 9.74 11.64
N GLY A 130 -15.14 9.51 12.66
CA GLY A 130 -16.05 10.52 13.19
C GLY A 130 -17.20 10.75 12.21
N ALA A 131 -18.40 10.99 12.73
CA ALA A 131 -19.53 11.37 11.88
C ALA A 131 -19.13 12.61 11.06
N LEU A 132 -19.08 12.46 9.74
CA LEU A 132 -19.07 13.58 8.79
C LEU A 132 -20.48 14.13 8.67
#